data_AF-A0A1J4YI19-F1
#
_entry.id   AF-A0A1J4YI19-F1
#
_cell.length_a   1.000
_cell.length_b   1.000
_cell.length_c   1.000
_cell.angle_alpha   90.00
_cell.angle_beta   90.00
_cell.angle_gamma   90.00
#
_symmetry.space_group_name_H-M   'P 1'
#
loop_
_entity.id
_entity.type
_entity.pdbx_description
1 polymer ?
#
loop_
_entity_poly.entity_id
_entity_poly.type
_entity_poly.pdbx_seq_one_letter_code
_entity_poly.pdbx_strand_id
1 'polypeptide(L)'
;MADQTTNFGWLKPLIGQVSQWGKWLRSFMDDLDAKLGAEHNTDGTHGNITAVDLAITGNADIAGNITAVDLAITGNADIGGAADIGGPLTVAGSITSAGMLIDTVTIQNALAAAEAAAAAAAQDALNADEDRIAAEAAWTAALAANPDLNPALRMNPSAITADITVPAGYNGYSAGPLEISEGIDVTVADTANWTII
;
A
#
# COMPACT_ATOMS: atom_id res chain seq x y z
N MET A 1 -48.41 -80.79 -44.08
CA MET A 1 -48.25 -79.34 -43.86
C MET A 1 -47.38 -79.18 -42.62
N ALA A 2 -46.11 -78.82 -42.79
CA ALA A 2 -45.17 -78.67 -41.69
C ALA A 2 -45.40 -77.32 -41.00
N ASP A 3 -45.69 -77.35 -39.70
CA ASP A 3 -45.84 -76.18 -38.85
C ASP A 3 -44.47 -75.50 -38.66
N GLN A 4 -44.25 -74.41 -39.39
CA GLN A 4 -43.12 -73.50 -39.19
C GLN A 4 -43.51 -72.50 -38.09
N THR A 5 -43.66 -72.98 -36.85
CA THR A 5 -43.66 -72.11 -35.68
C THR A 5 -42.26 -71.52 -35.56
N THR A 6 -42.12 -70.29 -36.04
CA THR A 6 -40.88 -69.50 -36.07
C THR A 6 -40.26 -69.41 -34.69
N ASN A 7 -39.25 -70.25 -34.45
CA ASN A 7 -38.55 -70.35 -33.18
C ASN A 7 -37.59 -69.16 -33.02
N PHE A 8 -38.12 -68.02 -32.59
CA PHE A 8 -37.38 -66.80 -32.26
C PHE A 8 -36.58 -66.91 -30.93
N GLY A 9 -36.18 -68.11 -30.52
CA GLY A 9 -35.42 -68.35 -29.28
C GLY A 9 -34.09 -67.59 -29.20
N TRP A 10 -33.49 -67.28 -30.36
CA TRP A 10 -32.25 -66.50 -30.48
C TRP A 10 -32.43 -65.01 -30.15
N LEU A 11 -33.65 -64.47 -30.17
CA LEU A 11 -33.94 -63.08 -29.81
C LEU A 11 -33.93 -62.84 -28.30
N LYS A 12 -34.15 -63.87 -27.48
CA LYS A 12 -34.14 -63.75 -26.00
C LYS A 12 -32.80 -63.20 -25.45
N PRO A 13 -31.62 -63.70 -25.86
CA PRO A 13 -30.34 -63.10 -25.48
C PRO A 13 -30.20 -61.64 -25.92
N LEU A 14 -30.65 -61.32 -27.14
CA LEU A 14 -30.56 -59.97 -27.70
C LEU A 14 -31.40 -58.96 -26.92
N ILE A 15 -32.64 -59.33 -26.59
CA ILE A 15 -33.54 -58.52 -25.75
C ILE A 15 -32.94 -58.31 -24.35
N GLY A 16 -32.30 -59.34 -23.79
CA GLY A 16 -31.56 -59.24 -22.53
C GLY A 16 -30.41 -58.23 -22.58
N GLN A 17 -29.62 -58.24 -23.66
CA GLN A 17 -28.53 -57.28 -23.86
C GLN A 17 -29.05 -55.84 -23.99
N VAL A 18 -30.08 -55.61 -24.82
CA VAL A 18 -30.69 -54.28 -24.98
C VAL A 18 -31.26 -53.76 -23.65
N SER A 19 -31.85 -54.63 -22.84
CA SER A 19 -32.34 -54.26 -21.50
C SER A 19 -31.21 -53.80 -20.57
N GLN A 20 -30.06 -54.48 -20.60
CA GLN A 20 -28.89 -54.10 -19.80
C GLN A 20 -28.29 -52.77 -20.27
N TRP A 21 -28.20 -52.55 -21.59
CA TRP A 21 -27.81 -51.25 -22.16
C TRP A 21 -28.75 -50.13 -21.72
N GLY A 22 -30.06 -50.37 -21.72
CA GLY A 22 -31.03 -49.38 -21.26
C GLY A 22 -30.93 -49.07 -19.77
N LYS A 23 -30.59 -50.05 -18.93
CA LYS A 23 -30.33 -49.83 -17.49
C LYS A 23 -29.05 -49.05 -17.26
N TRP A 24 -27.99 -49.41 -17.98
CA TRP A 24 -26.71 -48.69 -17.92
C TRP A 24 -26.88 -47.23 -18.35
N LEU A 25 -27.58 -46.97 -19.47
CA LEU A 25 -27.81 -45.62 -19.96
C LEU A 25 -28.61 -44.78 -18.96
N ARG A 26 -29.66 -45.34 -18.33
CA ARG A 26 -30.39 -44.64 -17.27
C ARG A 26 -29.49 -44.32 -16.07
N SER A 27 -28.73 -45.29 -15.59
CA SER A 27 -27.80 -45.06 -14.48
C SER A 27 -26.71 -44.03 -14.81
N PHE A 28 -26.24 -44.01 -16.06
CA PHE A 28 -25.28 -43.01 -16.54
C PHE A 28 -25.92 -41.62 -16.60
N MET A 29 -27.17 -41.52 -17.07
CA MET A 29 -27.90 -40.25 -17.10
C MET A 29 -28.22 -39.75 -15.69
N ASP A 30 -28.56 -40.64 -14.75
CA ASP A 30 -28.80 -40.28 -13.35
C ASP A 30 -27.50 -39.81 -12.66
N ASP A 31 -26.36 -40.46 -12.95
CA ASP A 31 -25.04 -40.04 -12.45
C ASP A 31 -24.59 -38.72 -13.08
N LEU A 32 -24.89 -38.52 -14.38
CA LEU A 32 -24.62 -37.26 -15.07
C LEU A 32 -25.48 -36.12 -14.53
N ASP A 33 -26.77 -36.36 -14.29
CA ASP A 33 -27.71 -35.39 -13.69
C ASP A 33 -27.33 -35.08 -12.25
N ALA A 34 -26.93 -36.08 -11.46
CA ALA A 34 -26.44 -35.88 -10.11
C ALA A 34 -25.12 -35.07 -10.09
N LYS A 35 -24.22 -35.32 -11.04
CA LYS A 35 -22.97 -34.56 -11.18
C LYS A 35 -23.21 -33.15 -11.70
N LEU A 36 -24.04 -32.97 -12.73
CA LEU A 36 -24.42 -31.64 -13.22
C LEU A 36 -25.23 -30.86 -12.18
N GLY A 37 -26.07 -31.50 -11.38
CA GLY A 37 -26.83 -30.87 -10.32
C GLY A 37 -25.97 -30.44 -9.13
N ALA A 38 -24.87 -31.16 -8.87
CA ALA A 38 -23.86 -30.78 -7.89
C ALA A 38 -22.85 -29.74 -8.44
N GLU A 39 -22.62 -29.76 -9.76
CA GLU A 39 -21.79 -28.81 -10.51
C GLU A 39 -22.58 -27.61 -11.04
N HIS A 40 -23.90 -27.53 -10.81
CA HIS A 40 -24.65 -26.28 -10.83
C HIS A 40 -24.22 -25.48 -9.61
N ASN A 41 -23.00 -25.01 -9.82
CA ASN A 41 -22.31 -23.90 -9.25
C ASN A 41 -23.32 -22.86 -8.76
N THR A 42 -22.98 -22.30 -7.61
CA THR A 42 -23.68 -21.20 -6.97
C THR A 42 -23.52 -19.88 -7.74
N ASP A 43 -23.07 -19.91 -9.00
CA ASP A 43 -22.92 -18.80 -9.96
C ASP A 43 -24.27 -18.28 -10.47
N GLY A 44 -25.25 -18.23 -9.59
CA GLY A 44 -26.57 -17.78 -9.93
C GLY A 44 -27.54 -17.69 -8.75
N THR A 45 -27.10 -17.26 -7.56
CA THR A 45 -28.06 -16.51 -6.71
C THR A 45 -28.34 -15.17 -7.40
N HIS A 46 -29.20 -15.23 -8.42
CA HIS A 46 -29.83 -14.04 -9.01
C HIS A 46 -30.87 -13.41 -8.06
N GLY A 47 -31.05 -13.98 -6.86
CA GLY A 47 -31.93 -13.48 -5.82
C GLY A 47 -31.14 -12.87 -4.66
N ASN A 48 -31.85 -12.08 -3.85
CA ASN A 48 -31.30 -11.56 -2.61
C ASN A 48 -30.91 -12.73 -1.70
N ILE A 49 -29.72 -12.65 -1.10
CA ILE A 49 -29.24 -13.61 -0.11
C ILE A 49 -29.50 -13.04 1.28
N THR A 50 -30.15 -13.82 2.15
CA THR A 50 -30.32 -13.47 3.56
C THR A 50 -29.82 -14.61 4.43
N ALA A 51 -28.79 -14.35 5.23
CA ALA A 51 -28.13 -15.33 6.09
C ALA A 51 -27.74 -14.68 7.42
N VAL A 52 -27.47 -15.48 8.46
CA VAL A 52 -26.79 -14.97 9.67
C VAL A 52 -25.29 -15.00 9.39
N ASP A 53 -24.76 -16.19 9.13
CA ASP A 53 -23.38 -16.39 8.70
C ASP A 53 -23.38 -16.88 7.25
N LEU A 54 -22.67 -16.19 6.37
CA LEU A 54 -22.49 -16.57 4.98
C LEU A 54 -21.01 -16.80 4.70
N ALA A 55 -20.64 -18.06 4.44
CA ALA A 55 -19.30 -18.44 4.03
C ALA A 55 -19.33 -18.97 2.59
N ILE A 56 -18.61 -18.30 1.69
CA ILE A 56 -18.44 -18.72 0.29
C ILE A 56 -16.97 -19.11 0.08
N THR A 57 -16.73 -20.40 -0.12
CA THR A 57 -15.44 -20.92 -0.53
C THR A 57 -15.26 -20.76 -2.03
N GLY A 58 -14.28 -19.95 -2.44
CA GLY A 58 -14.02 -19.64 -3.84
C GLY A 58 -14.56 -18.27 -4.25
N ASN A 59 -14.73 -18.05 -5.55
CA ASN A 59 -15.26 -16.79 -6.08
C ASN A 59 -16.78 -16.73 -5.90
N ALA A 60 -17.31 -15.54 -5.64
CA ALA A 60 -18.74 -15.26 -5.54
C ALA A 60 -19.17 -14.29 -6.65
N ASP A 61 -20.24 -14.62 -7.36
CA ASP A 61 -20.93 -13.72 -8.30
C ASP A 61 -22.40 -13.63 -7.85
N ILE A 62 -22.79 -12.47 -7.31
CA ILE A 62 -24.07 -12.24 -6.65
C ILE A 62 -24.73 -11.04 -7.31
N ALA A 63 -25.69 -11.30 -8.19
CA ALA A 63 -26.42 -10.24 -8.87
C ALA A 63 -27.44 -9.50 -7.96
N GLY A 64 -27.90 -10.16 -6.89
CA GLY A 64 -28.88 -9.61 -5.93
C GLY A 64 -28.27 -8.89 -4.73
N ASN A 65 -29.12 -8.47 -3.79
CA ASN A 65 -28.66 -7.91 -2.52
C ASN A 65 -28.15 -9.00 -1.57
N ILE A 66 -27.21 -8.66 -0.69
CA ILE A 66 -26.80 -9.52 0.43
C ILE A 66 -27.25 -8.87 1.74
N THR A 67 -27.88 -9.65 2.60
CA THR A 67 -28.13 -9.29 4.01
C THR A 67 -27.54 -10.39 4.88
N ALA A 68 -26.42 -10.12 5.52
CA ALA A 68 -25.73 -11.06 6.40
C ALA A 68 -25.35 -10.41 7.73
N VAL A 69 -25.16 -11.19 8.79
CA VAL A 69 -24.41 -10.71 9.96
C VAL A 69 -22.93 -10.81 9.62
N ASP A 70 -22.43 -12.02 9.38
CA ASP A 70 -21.03 -12.24 9.00
C ASP A 70 -20.94 -12.72 7.55
N LEU A 71 -20.05 -12.10 6.76
CA LEU A 71 -19.77 -12.51 5.38
C LEU A 71 -18.27 -12.82 5.20
N ALA A 72 -17.97 -14.07 4.87
CA ALA A 72 -16.62 -14.54 4.55
C ALA A 72 -16.56 -15.09 3.12
N ILE A 73 -15.74 -14.47 2.26
CA ILE A 73 -15.50 -14.94 0.88
C ILE A 73 -13.99 -15.18 0.71
N THR A 74 -13.61 -16.42 0.41
CA THR A 74 -12.19 -16.79 0.32
C THR A 74 -11.57 -16.54 -1.07
N GLY A 75 -12.39 -16.27 -2.09
CA GLY A 75 -11.97 -15.86 -3.43
C GLY A 75 -12.34 -14.41 -3.76
N ASN A 76 -12.56 -14.13 -5.04
CA ASN A 76 -13.03 -12.82 -5.52
C ASN A 76 -14.54 -12.68 -5.31
N ALA A 77 -15.03 -11.47 -5.06
CA ALA A 77 -16.45 -11.19 -4.93
C ALA A 77 -16.89 -10.14 -5.96
N ASP A 78 -17.87 -10.50 -6.80
CA ASP A 78 -18.64 -9.59 -7.63
C ASP A 78 -20.05 -9.50 -7.07
N ILE A 79 -20.45 -8.32 -6.57
CA ILE A 79 -21.77 -8.10 -5.97
C ILE A 79 -22.44 -6.97 -6.74
N GLY A 80 -23.42 -7.34 -7.56
CA GLY A 80 -24.19 -6.43 -8.41
C GLY A 80 -25.24 -5.62 -7.63
N GLY A 81 -25.73 -6.15 -6.50
CA GLY A 81 -26.69 -5.49 -5.61
C GLY A 81 -26.07 -4.78 -4.41
N ALA A 82 -26.92 -4.34 -3.47
CA ALA A 82 -26.48 -3.77 -2.20
C ALA A 82 -26.09 -4.88 -1.22
N ALA A 83 -24.97 -4.72 -0.51
CA ALA A 83 -24.56 -5.60 0.59
C ALA A 83 -24.75 -4.88 1.93
N ASP A 84 -25.65 -5.41 2.76
CA ASP A 84 -25.90 -5.00 4.14
C ASP A 84 -25.35 -6.08 5.07
N ILE A 85 -24.22 -5.77 5.74
CA ILE A 85 -23.47 -6.73 6.55
C ILE A 85 -23.35 -6.15 7.96
N GLY A 86 -24.05 -6.77 8.91
CA GLY A 86 -24.13 -6.25 10.28
C GLY A 86 -22.87 -6.48 11.13
N GLY A 87 -22.02 -7.40 10.71
CA GLY A 87 -20.76 -7.80 11.31
C GLY A 87 -19.57 -7.59 10.36
N PRO A 88 -18.39 -8.17 10.65
CA PRO A 88 -17.21 -8.01 9.80
C PRO A 88 -17.39 -8.60 8.38
N LEU A 89 -17.04 -7.81 7.36
CA LEU A 89 -16.83 -8.28 6.00
C LEU A 89 -15.36 -8.68 5.83
N THR A 90 -15.09 -9.97 5.56
CA THR A 90 -13.74 -10.47 5.23
C THR A 90 -13.71 -11.03 3.81
N VAL A 91 -13.00 -10.35 2.92
CA VAL A 91 -12.74 -10.83 1.55
C VAL A 91 -11.23 -10.94 1.34
N ALA A 92 -10.76 -12.15 1.01
CA ALA A 92 -9.32 -12.40 0.80
C ALA A 92 -8.84 -11.97 -0.61
N GLY A 93 -9.76 -11.80 -1.55
CA GLY A 93 -9.52 -11.37 -2.93
C GLY A 93 -9.89 -9.91 -3.22
N SER A 94 -10.12 -9.61 -4.50
CA SER A 94 -10.64 -8.30 -4.92
C SER A 94 -12.15 -8.24 -4.72
N ILE A 95 -12.66 -7.08 -4.29
CA ILE A 95 -14.09 -6.78 -4.33
C ILE A 95 -14.35 -5.84 -5.49
N THR A 96 -15.21 -6.29 -6.41
CA THR A 96 -15.76 -5.43 -7.47
C THR A 96 -17.23 -5.27 -7.15
N SER A 97 -17.68 -4.05 -6.91
CA SER A 97 -19.08 -3.78 -6.63
C SER A 97 -19.47 -2.44 -7.23
N ALA A 98 -20.64 -2.37 -7.84
CA ALA A 98 -21.22 -1.11 -8.30
C ALA A 98 -21.82 -0.28 -7.15
N GLY A 99 -21.98 -0.85 -5.95
CA GLY A 99 -22.76 -0.21 -4.86
C GLY A 99 -22.40 -0.61 -3.43
N MET A 100 -21.20 -1.12 -3.15
CA MET A 100 -20.81 -1.43 -1.77
C MET A 100 -20.67 -0.14 -0.95
N LEU A 101 -21.54 0.02 0.05
CA LEU A 101 -21.29 0.88 1.19
C LEU A 101 -20.21 0.18 2.04
N ILE A 102 -18.94 0.41 1.71
CA ILE A 102 -17.86 0.13 2.65
C ILE A 102 -18.11 1.02 3.85
N ASP A 103 -18.28 0.44 5.04
CA ASP A 103 -18.62 1.14 6.29
C ASP A 103 -17.97 2.52 6.33
N THR A 104 -18.83 3.54 6.22
CA THR A 104 -18.45 4.93 6.04
C THR A 104 -17.56 5.41 7.17
N VAL A 105 -17.61 4.76 8.34
CA VAL A 105 -16.76 5.05 9.51
C VAL A 105 -15.28 4.81 9.23
N THR A 106 -14.91 3.74 8.51
CA THR A 106 -13.49 3.44 8.23
C THR A 106 -12.89 4.45 7.26
N ILE A 107 -13.64 4.83 6.22
CA ILE A 107 -13.22 5.86 5.26
C ILE A 107 -13.22 7.25 5.91
N GLN A 108 -14.21 7.57 6.75
CA GLN A 108 -14.27 8.84 7.48
C GLN A 108 -13.10 9.00 8.47
N ASN A 109 -12.73 7.94 9.19
CA ASN A 109 -11.57 7.97 10.07
C ASN A 109 -10.26 8.15 9.29
N ALA A 110 -10.11 7.49 8.14
CA ALA A 110 -8.95 7.67 7.27
C ALA A 110 -8.88 9.08 6.68
N LEU A 111 -10.03 9.64 6.27
CA LEU A 111 -10.13 11.00 5.76
C LEU A 111 -9.80 12.04 6.84
N ALA A 112 -10.38 11.90 8.04
CA ALA A 112 -10.08 12.78 9.17
C ALA A 112 -8.61 12.73 9.58
N ALA A 113 -7.99 11.54 9.56
CA ALA A 113 -6.56 11.39 9.80
C ALA A 113 -5.71 12.08 8.72
N ALA A 114 -6.10 11.98 7.44
CA ALA A 114 -5.42 12.64 6.34
C ALA A 114 -5.54 14.18 6.42
N GLU A 115 -6.73 14.70 6.76
CA GLU A 115 -6.96 16.14 6.96
C GLU A 115 -6.14 16.69 8.14
N ALA A 116 -6.09 15.94 9.26
CA ALA A 116 -5.27 16.32 10.41
C ALA A 116 -3.77 16.34 10.08
N ALA A 117 -3.28 15.35 9.32
CA ALA A 117 -1.89 15.31 8.87
C ALA A 117 -1.56 16.48 7.92
N ALA A 118 -2.47 16.82 7.00
CA ALA A 118 -2.30 17.97 6.11
C ALA A 118 -2.27 19.30 6.89
N ALA A 119 -3.14 19.45 7.89
CA ALA A 119 -3.15 20.64 8.75
C ALA A 119 -1.86 20.78 9.57
N ALA A 120 -1.34 19.67 10.13
CA ALA A 120 -0.08 19.67 10.86
C ALA A 120 1.10 20.10 9.97
N ALA A 121 1.19 19.54 8.75
CA ALA A 121 2.24 19.91 7.80
C ALA A 121 2.17 21.40 7.39
N ALA A 122 0.97 21.95 7.25
CA ALA A 122 0.79 23.38 6.98
C ALA A 122 1.27 24.25 8.15
N GLN A 123 1.01 23.84 9.40
CA GLN A 123 1.48 24.56 10.58
C GLN A 123 3.00 24.49 10.73
N ASP A 124 3.61 23.34 10.46
CA ASP A 124 5.07 23.17 10.49
C ASP A 124 5.76 24.11 9.48
N ALA A 125 5.17 24.29 8.30
CA ALA A 125 5.69 25.23 7.30
C ALA A 125 5.63 26.69 7.79
N LEU A 126 4.55 27.10 8.47
CA LEU A 126 4.44 28.44 9.07
C LEU A 126 5.47 28.64 10.19
N ASN A 127 5.62 27.65 11.08
CA ASN A 127 6.59 27.70 12.17
C ASN A 127 8.03 27.83 11.62
N ALA A 128 8.36 27.10 10.56
CA ALA A 128 9.68 27.20 9.92
C ALA A 128 9.95 28.59 9.32
N ASP A 129 8.92 29.25 8.76
CA ASP A 129 9.03 30.62 8.27
C ASP A 129 9.19 31.63 9.40
N GLU A 130 8.48 31.45 10.52
CA GLU A 130 8.64 32.26 11.73
C GLU A 130 10.05 32.11 12.31
N ASP A 131 10.57 30.89 12.42
CA ASP A 131 11.93 30.63 12.88
C ASP A 131 12.98 31.28 11.98
N ARG A 132 12.80 31.23 10.66
CA ARG A 132 13.67 31.91 9.69
C ARG A 132 13.67 33.42 9.91
N ILE A 133 12.50 34.03 10.05
CA ILE A 133 12.36 35.48 10.29
C ILE A 133 13.00 35.85 11.64
N ALA A 134 12.77 35.06 12.68
CA ALA A 134 13.37 35.27 13.99
C ALA A 134 14.90 35.19 13.95
N ALA A 135 15.46 34.22 13.22
CA ALA A 135 16.90 34.10 13.03
C ALA A 135 17.51 35.30 12.28
N GLU A 136 16.84 35.80 11.23
CA GLU A 136 17.31 36.98 10.48
C GLU A 136 17.24 38.26 11.32
N ALA A 137 16.18 38.42 12.12
CA ALA A 137 16.06 39.51 13.08
C ALA A 137 17.16 39.44 14.16
N ALA A 138 17.44 38.24 14.68
CA ALA A 138 18.50 38.02 15.68
C ALA A 138 19.89 38.33 15.10
N TRP A 139 20.18 37.90 13.87
CA TRP A 139 21.44 38.22 13.17
C TRP A 139 21.58 39.73 12.95
N THR A 140 20.51 40.39 12.49
CA THR A 140 20.51 41.84 12.27
C THR A 140 20.76 42.61 13.58
N ALA A 141 20.12 42.18 14.67
CA ALA A 141 20.34 42.77 16.00
C ALA A 141 21.77 42.53 16.50
N ALA A 142 22.32 41.33 16.30
CA ALA A 142 23.71 41.02 16.66
C ALA A 142 24.71 41.88 15.89
N LEU A 143 24.50 42.07 14.58
CA LEU A 143 25.36 42.91 13.75
C LEU A 143 25.25 44.40 14.13
N ALA A 144 24.06 44.87 14.50
CA ALA A 144 23.88 46.23 15.00
C ALA A 144 24.58 46.46 16.35
N ALA A 145 24.57 45.46 17.23
CA ALA A 145 25.25 45.52 18.52
C ALA A 145 26.77 45.36 18.40
N ASN A 146 27.23 44.59 17.41
CA ASN A 146 28.64 44.38 17.14
C ASN A 146 28.92 44.43 15.62
N PRO A 147 29.24 45.62 15.09
CA PRO A 147 29.61 45.79 13.68
C PRO A 147 30.81 44.94 13.25
N ASP A 148 31.66 44.53 14.18
CA ASP A 148 32.86 43.73 13.91
C ASP A 148 32.54 42.27 13.54
N LEU A 149 31.28 41.83 13.66
CA LEU A 149 30.82 40.53 13.14
C LEU A 149 30.83 40.47 11.61
N ASN A 150 30.80 41.62 10.92
CA ASN A 150 30.91 41.71 9.47
C ASN A 150 31.73 42.95 9.06
N PRO A 151 33.05 42.93 9.28
CA PRO A 151 33.88 44.11 9.08
C PRO A 151 34.00 44.43 7.58
N ALA A 152 33.92 45.72 7.23
CA ALA A 152 34.05 46.18 5.84
C ALA A 152 35.42 45.86 5.24
N LEU A 153 36.46 45.80 6.07
CA LEU A 153 37.80 45.37 5.72
C LEU A 153 38.23 44.25 6.67
N ARG A 154 38.53 43.07 6.14
CA ARG A 154 39.14 41.99 6.91
C ARG A 154 40.63 42.27 7.00
N MET A 155 41.08 42.70 8.18
CA MET A 155 42.49 42.97 8.46
C MET A 155 43.16 41.72 9.04
N ASN A 156 44.32 41.36 8.50
CA ASN A 156 45.15 40.34 9.11
C ASN A 156 45.97 40.96 10.25
N PRO A 157 46.11 40.29 11.40
CA PRO A 157 47.00 40.77 12.46
C PRO A 157 48.45 40.71 11.97
N SER A 158 49.27 41.67 12.38
CA SER A 158 50.73 41.68 12.12
C SER A 158 51.50 40.78 13.09
N ALA A 159 50.85 40.26 14.12
CA ALA A 159 51.42 39.34 15.09
C ALA A 159 50.44 38.22 15.44
N ILE A 160 50.94 36.98 15.50
CA ILE A 160 50.21 35.81 15.96
C ILE A 160 50.64 35.54 17.41
N THR A 161 49.71 35.69 18.34
CA THR A 161 49.95 35.60 19.79
C THR A 161 49.23 34.41 20.45
N ALA A 162 48.58 33.57 19.66
CA ALA A 162 47.87 32.38 20.09
C ALA A 162 47.94 31.32 18.98
N ASP A 163 47.87 30.04 19.36
CA ASP A 163 47.88 28.93 18.42
C ASP A 163 46.78 29.08 17.37
N ILE A 164 47.14 28.83 16.12
CA ILE A 164 46.22 28.93 14.99
C ILE A 164 46.38 27.72 14.08
N THR A 165 45.24 27.24 13.59
CA THR A 165 45.18 26.18 12.59
C THR A 165 44.58 26.73 11.31
N VAL A 166 45.26 26.53 10.19
CA VAL A 166 44.67 26.65 8.85
C VAL A 166 44.11 25.26 8.49
N PRO A 167 42.78 25.06 8.54
CA PRO A 167 42.17 23.77 8.29
C PRO A 167 42.28 23.35 6.82
N ALA A 168 42.17 22.05 6.57
CA ALA A 168 42.20 21.50 5.21
C ALA A 168 41.11 22.14 4.34
N GLY A 169 41.43 22.42 3.07
CA GLY A 169 40.51 23.08 2.13
C GLY A 169 40.47 24.61 2.21
N TYR A 170 41.27 25.23 3.08
CA TYR A 170 41.38 26.70 3.17
C TYR A 170 42.78 27.19 2.82
N ASN A 171 42.84 28.41 2.25
CA ASN A 171 44.10 29.12 2.03
C ASN A 171 44.22 30.27 3.03
N GLY A 172 45.31 30.30 3.77
CA GLY A 172 45.75 31.47 4.52
C GLY A 172 46.47 32.46 3.61
N TYR A 173 46.28 33.75 3.84
CA TYR A 173 47.04 34.81 3.19
C TYR A 173 47.41 35.86 4.21
N SER A 174 48.69 36.20 4.31
CA SER A 174 49.21 37.28 5.15
C SER A 174 50.07 38.21 4.30
N ALA A 175 50.07 39.51 4.63
CA ALA A 175 50.84 40.51 3.90
C ALA A 175 51.60 41.42 4.86
N GLY A 176 52.87 41.67 4.55
CA GLY A 176 53.78 42.48 5.37
C GLY A 176 54.51 41.66 6.45
N PRO A 177 55.31 42.33 7.29
CA PRO A 177 56.01 41.67 8.39
C PRO A 177 55.01 40.97 9.31
N LEU A 178 55.16 39.66 9.44
CA LEU A 178 54.37 38.83 10.33
C LEU A 178 55.26 38.31 11.45
N GLU A 179 54.91 38.65 12.68
CA GLU A 179 55.56 38.12 13.88
C GLU A 179 54.77 36.91 14.40
N ILE A 180 55.47 35.84 14.77
CA ILE A 180 54.89 34.69 15.46
C ILE A 180 55.53 34.65 16.83
N SER A 181 54.73 34.76 17.89
CA SER A 181 55.24 34.80 19.27
C SER A 181 55.89 33.47 19.65
N GLU A 182 56.86 33.52 20.57
CA GLU A 182 57.53 32.32 21.06
C GLU A 182 56.53 31.36 21.71
N GLY A 183 56.64 30.07 21.40
CA GLY A 183 55.76 29.02 21.93
C GLY A 183 54.39 28.93 21.26
N ILE A 184 54.17 29.62 20.13
CA ILE A 184 52.94 29.54 19.34
C ILE A 184 53.09 28.55 18.19
N ASP A 185 52.14 27.63 18.11
CA ASP A 185 52.05 26.67 17.01
C ASP A 185 51.13 27.19 15.91
N VAL A 186 51.69 27.26 14.69
CA VAL A 186 50.92 27.50 13.46
C VAL A 186 50.81 26.19 12.70
N THR A 187 49.64 25.56 12.80
CA THR A 187 49.38 24.29 12.11
C THR A 187 48.73 24.56 10.75
N VAL A 188 49.34 24.08 9.68
CA VAL A 188 48.74 24.10 8.33
C VAL A 188 48.43 22.66 7.96
N ALA A 189 47.14 22.34 7.79
CA ALA A 189 46.70 20.98 7.50
C ALA A 189 47.15 20.50 6.10
N ASP A 190 47.24 19.19 5.91
CA ASP A 190 47.46 18.59 4.60
C ASP A 190 46.36 19.08 3.64
N THR A 191 46.74 19.66 2.50
CA THR A 191 45.87 20.34 1.51
C THR A 191 45.46 21.80 1.80
N ALA A 192 45.95 22.40 2.89
CA ALA A 192 45.90 23.85 3.06
C ALA A 192 47.17 24.51 2.49
N ASN A 193 47.07 25.77 2.06
CA ASN A 193 48.23 26.59 1.76
C ASN A 193 48.22 27.86 2.61
N TRP A 194 49.39 28.30 3.05
CA TRP A 194 49.53 29.62 3.64
C TRP A 194 50.58 30.41 2.87
N THR A 195 50.15 31.53 2.30
CA THR A 195 51.04 32.43 1.55
C THR A 195 51.28 33.69 2.35
N ILE A 196 52.55 34.04 2.55
CA ILE A 196 52.99 35.29 3.18
C ILE A 196 53.72 36.09 2.10
N ILE A 197 53.23 37.30 1.79
CA ILE A 197 53.82 38.21 0.80
C ILE A 197 54.43 39.46 1.41
#